data_AF-A0A814QN71-F1
#
_entry.id   AF-A0A814QN71-F1
#
_cell.length_a   1.000
_cell.length_b   1.000
_cell.length_c   1.000
_cell.angle_alpha   90.00
_cell.angle_beta   90.00
_cell.angle_gamma   90.00
#
_symmetry.space_group_name_H-M   'P 1'
#
loop_
_entity.id
_entity.type
_entity.pdbx_description
1 polymer ?
#
loop_
_entity_poly.entity_id
_entity_poly.type
_entity_poly.pdbx_seq_one_letter_code
_entity_poly.pdbx_strand_id
1 'polypeptide(L)'
;MNTLALKFSTTSKGKQLLIYDGYMYNLNKDRGCVKYWRCQERSCSAIIHTDKNDHLKTRSGNHNHVPTPERIELIQFKYEVKRRVLEESTPIARIYDQELAAAQLTLPALSIAPTSREAQSSFQRLRRKTTPPLPVSGDFEIPDRYSQTLDGNNFLLSDTTVRNKRVLVFATGLQLAIFFQSSHIFMDGTFTVCPPYFDQVFTMHCIHHDQAIPCIIALLPGRSAMIYQYIFDLLDNEAKELGLTFGPDTITSDFEPGLIKAIKRQFHNSRHLGCYFHHTQSVYKKIQSLGLSSQYKNDEEVRSHARKLMAVPLLPLEKMNLAFEYLVDNHPACLDPLFNYYESFWMESLPLKLWNVSNIKIKTNNIAEGKLS
;
A
#
# COMPACT_ATOMS: atom_id res chain seq x y z
N MET A 1 -56.33 -4.28 -4.62
CA MET A 1 -55.39 -4.65 -5.71
C MET A 1 -54.13 -3.81 -5.51
N ASN A 2 -53.02 -4.40 -5.10
CA ASN A 2 -51.76 -3.66 -4.98
C ASN A 2 -51.31 -3.23 -6.37
N THR A 3 -51.37 -1.93 -6.68
CA THR A 3 -50.75 -1.34 -7.85
C THR A 3 -49.24 -1.50 -7.70
N LEU A 4 -48.67 -2.50 -8.38
CA LEU A 4 -47.21 -2.66 -8.46
C LEU A 4 -46.60 -1.36 -8.99
N ALA A 5 -45.66 -0.79 -8.24
CA ALA A 5 -44.99 0.46 -8.60
C ALA A 5 -43.88 0.20 -9.63
N LEU A 6 -43.72 1.12 -10.59
CA LEU A 6 -42.54 1.17 -11.45
C LEU A 6 -41.33 1.54 -10.61
N LYS A 7 -40.24 0.78 -10.73
CA LYS A 7 -38.94 1.11 -10.12
C LYS A 7 -37.92 1.35 -11.22
N PHE A 8 -37.12 2.40 -11.09
CA PHE A 8 -36.08 2.74 -12.05
C PHE A 8 -34.70 2.49 -11.44
N SER A 9 -33.78 1.99 -12.25
CA SER A 9 -32.41 1.69 -11.88
C SER A 9 -31.49 1.90 -13.10
N THR A 10 -30.22 1.54 -12.97
CA THR A 10 -29.25 1.60 -14.08
C THR A 10 -28.49 0.28 -14.23
N THR A 11 -28.22 -0.08 -15.48
CA THR A 11 -27.41 -1.25 -15.82
C THR A 11 -25.93 -1.03 -15.48
N SER A 12 -25.12 -2.10 -15.62
CA SER A 12 -23.68 -2.01 -15.43
C SER A 12 -22.94 -1.03 -16.35
N LYS A 13 -23.56 -0.65 -17.47
CA LYS A 13 -23.06 0.34 -18.42
C LYS A 13 -23.70 1.74 -18.27
N GLY A 14 -24.43 1.99 -17.18
CA GLY A 14 -25.09 3.27 -16.91
C GLY A 14 -26.36 3.53 -17.72
N LYS A 15 -26.87 2.54 -18.47
CA LYS A 15 -28.13 2.67 -19.21
C LYS A 15 -29.32 2.53 -18.28
N GLN A 16 -30.39 3.27 -18.54
CA GLN A 16 -31.63 3.20 -17.77
C GLN A 16 -32.27 1.81 -17.83
N LEU A 17 -32.75 1.37 -16.67
CA LEU A 17 -33.42 0.09 -16.46
C LEU A 17 -34.74 0.34 -15.75
N LEU A 18 -35.81 -0.26 -16.24
CA LEU A 18 -37.11 -0.28 -15.60
C LEU A 18 -37.36 -1.66 -14.99
N ILE A 19 -37.81 -1.69 -13.75
CA ILE A 19 -38.23 -2.89 -13.04
C ILE A 19 -39.73 -2.79 -12.80
N TYR A 20 -40.45 -3.80 -13.27
CA TYR A 20 -41.89 -3.90 -13.12
C TYR A 20 -42.30 -5.37 -13.01
N ASP A 21 -43.11 -5.72 -12.01
CA ASP A 21 -43.66 -7.06 -11.82
C ASP A 21 -42.61 -8.20 -11.80
N GLY A 22 -41.43 -7.93 -11.22
CA GLY A 22 -40.32 -8.89 -11.16
C GLY A 22 -39.57 -9.09 -12.49
N TYR A 23 -39.89 -8.28 -13.51
CA TYR A 23 -39.21 -8.25 -14.80
C TYR A 23 -38.40 -6.98 -14.99
N MET A 24 -37.38 -7.06 -15.84
CA MET A 24 -36.49 -5.96 -16.19
C MET A 24 -36.65 -5.57 -17.66
N TYR A 25 -36.68 -4.27 -17.91
CA TYR A 25 -36.85 -3.69 -19.24
C TYR A 25 -35.75 -2.64 -19.50
N ASN A 26 -35.09 -2.75 -20.65
CA ASN A 26 -34.13 -1.74 -21.11
C ASN A 26 -34.87 -0.63 -21.85
N LEU A 27 -34.42 0.62 -21.67
CA LEU A 27 -34.88 1.72 -22.52
C LEU A 27 -34.48 1.42 -23.97
N ASN A 28 -35.48 1.36 -24.85
CA ASN A 28 -35.31 1.13 -26.28
C ASN A 28 -35.33 2.45 -27.06
N LYS A 29 -36.30 3.33 -26.78
CA LYS A 29 -36.45 4.64 -27.43
C LYS A 29 -36.99 5.67 -26.44
N ASP A 30 -36.51 6.91 -26.54
CA ASP A 30 -37.08 8.07 -25.88
C ASP A 30 -37.53 9.07 -26.96
N ARG A 31 -38.81 9.47 -26.95
CA ARG A 31 -39.37 10.46 -27.87
C ARG A 31 -39.76 11.77 -27.17
N GLY A 32 -39.21 12.04 -26.00
CA GLY A 32 -39.46 13.24 -25.19
C GLY A 32 -40.78 13.21 -24.43
N CYS A 33 -41.89 12.83 -25.08
CA CYS A 33 -43.20 12.71 -24.43
C CYS A 33 -43.53 11.28 -23.94
N VAL A 34 -42.87 10.27 -24.51
CA VAL A 34 -43.06 8.85 -24.20
C VAL A 34 -41.71 8.14 -24.27
N LYS A 35 -41.44 7.33 -23.25
CA LYS A 35 -40.31 6.39 -23.20
C LYS A 35 -40.80 4.97 -23.47
N TYR A 36 -40.07 4.24 -24.31
CA TYR A 36 -40.39 2.88 -24.75
C TYR A 36 -39.38 1.91 -24.15
N TRP A 37 -39.88 0.98 -23.36
CA TRP A 37 -39.10 0.00 -22.61
C TRP A 37 -39.38 -1.39 -23.16
N ARG A 38 -38.34 -2.15 -23.50
CA ARG A 38 -38.46 -3.53 -23.97
C ARG A 38 -37.87 -4.48 -22.95
N CYS A 39 -38.52 -5.62 -22.73
CA CYS A 39 -37.99 -6.64 -21.84
C CYS A 39 -36.54 -6.99 -22.20
N GLN A 40 -35.71 -7.19 -21.18
CA GLN A 40 -34.30 -7.46 -21.35
C GLN A 40 -34.03 -8.84 -21.99
N GLU A 41 -34.93 -9.80 -21.82
CA GLU A 41 -34.81 -11.13 -22.44
C GLU A 41 -35.02 -11.04 -23.96
N ARG A 42 -34.07 -11.55 -24.74
CA ARG A 42 -34.00 -11.29 -26.20
C ARG A 42 -35.18 -11.89 -26.95
N SER A 43 -35.64 -13.05 -26.51
CA SER A 43 -36.79 -13.77 -27.06
C SER A 43 -38.13 -13.26 -26.51
N CYS A 44 -38.14 -12.29 -25.59
CA CYS A 44 -39.37 -11.74 -25.03
C CYS A 44 -39.86 -10.53 -25.84
N SER A 45 -41.18 -10.48 -26.06
CA SER A 45 -41.86 -9.41 -26.79
C SER A 45 -42.55 -8.39 -25.88
N ALA A 46 -42.46 -8.54 -24.55
CA ALA A 46 -43.10 -7.64 -23.59
C ALA A 46 -42.49 -6.23 -23.63
N ILE A 47 -43.37 -5.22 -23.63
CA ILE A 47 -43.06 -3.79 -23.77
C ILE A 47 -43.86 -2.99 -22.74
N ILE A 48 -43.22 -1.97 -22.19
CA ILE A 48 -43.86 -0.95 -21.35
C ILE A 48 -43.62 0.43 -21.96
N HIS A 49 -44.63 1.30 -21.94
CA HIS A 49 -44.48 2.72 -22.25
C HIS A 49 -44.69 3.55 -20.99
N THR A 50 -43.80 4.50 -20.73
CA THR A 50 -43.97 5.52 -19.68
C THR A 50 -44.05 6.92 -20.28
N ASP A 51 -44.63 7.86 -19.56
CA ASP A 51 -44.58 9.27 -19.91
C ASP A 51 -43.20 9.87 -19.57
N LYS A 52 -43.02 11.16 -19.87
CA LYS A 52 -41.78 11.89 -19.56
C LYS A 52 -41.47 11.97 -18.06
N ASN A 53 -42.50 11.83 -17.21
CA ASN A 53 -42.44 11.86 -15.76
C ASN A 53 -42.38 10.44 -15.17
N ASP A 54 -42.08 9.44 -16.01
CA ASP A 54 -41.91 8.04 -15.61
C ASP A 54 -43.17 7.36 -15.04
N HIS A 55 -44.35 7.90 -15.36
CA HIS A 55 -45.63 7.23 -15.08
C HIS A 55 -45.99 6.24 -16.18
N LEU A 56 -46.61 5.14 -15.78
CA LEU A 56 -47.07 4.12 -16.70
C LEU A 56 -48.15 4.66 -17.66
N LYS A 57 -47.93 4.54 -18.97
CA LYS A 57 -48.96 4.79 -19.99
C LYS A 57 -49.63 3.50 -20.46
N THR A 58 -48.85 2.55 -20.95
CA THR A 58 -49.39 1.31 -21.55
C THR A 58 -48.44 0.13 -21.35
N ARG A 59 -48.98 -1.08 -21.40
CA ARG A 59 -48.23 -2.34 -21.40
C ARG A 59 -48.75 -3.21 -22.55
N SER A 60 -47.85 -3.92 -23.22
CA SER A 60 -48.21 -4.83 -24.31
C SER A 60 -47.24 -6.00 -24.41
N GLY A 61 -47.72 -7.11 -24.97
CA GLY A 61 -46.97 -8.37 -25.05
C GLY A 61 -46.98 -9.16 -23.74
N ASN A 62 -46.80 -10.48 -23.85
CA ASN A 62 -46.74 -11.39 -22.71
C ASN A 62 -45.29 -11.84 -22.49
N HIS A 63 -44.92 -12.06 -21.22
CA HIS A 63 -43.66 -12.70 -20.90
C HIS A 63 -43.73 -14.19 -21.25
N ASN A 64 -42.63 -14.70 -21.80
CA ASN A 64 -42.42 -16.12 -22.13
C ASN A 64 -41.32 -16.75 -21.25
N HIS A 65 -40.99 -16.09 -20.16
CA HIS A 65 -40.02 -16.52 -19.16
C HIS A 65 -40.52 -16.10 -17.78
N VAL A 66 -39.99 -16.74 -16.75
CA VAL A 66 -40.33 -16.42 -15.37
C VAL A 66 -39.68 -15.10 -14.92
N PRO A 67 -40.25 -14.41 -13.91
CA PRO A 67 -39.59 -13.30 -13.23
C PRO A 67 -38.23 -13.70 -12.66
N THR A 68 -37.32 -12.74 -12.52
CA THR A 68 -35.97 -12.98 -11.96
C THR A 68 -35.66 -12.02 -10.82
N PRO A 69 -36.41 -12.10 -9.69
CA PRO A 69 -36.24 -11.22 -8.53
C PRO A 69 -34.81 -11.23 -7.98
N GLU A 70 -34.14 -12.39 -8.02
CA GLU A 70 -32.75 -12.55 -7.58
C GLU A 70 -31.77 -11.69 -8.40
N ARG A 71 -32.04 -11.48 -9.70
CA ARG A 71 -31.24 -10.58 -10.54
C ARG A 71 -31.49 -9.12 -10.20
N ILE A 72 -32.72 -8.78 -9.82
CA ILE A 72 -33.11 -7.42 -9.41
C ILE A 72 -32.40 -7.06 -8.11
N GLU A 73 -32.42 -7.96 -7.12
CA GLU A 73 -31.69 -7.82 -5.85
C GLU A 73 -30.19 -7.57 -6.10
N LEU A 74 -29.56 -8.38 -6.97
CA LEU A 74 -28.16 -8.20 -7.31
C LEU A 74 -27.84 -6.89 -8.03
N ILE A 75 -28.77 -6.34 -8.80
CA ILE A 75 -28.58 -5.02 -9.45
C ILE A 75 -28.57 -3.92 -8.41
N GLN A 76 -29.49 -3.98 -7.43
CA GLN A 76 -29.56 -3.02 -6.34
C GLN A 76 -28.31 -3.11 -5.45
N PHE A 77 -27.91 -4.32 -5.05
CA PHE A 77 -26.67 -4.55 -4.31
C PHE A 77 -25.44 -4.00 -5.07
N LYS A 78 -25.30 -4.33 -6.37
CA LYS A 78 -24.18 -3.82 -7.18
C LYS A 78 -24.24 -2.30 -7.38
N TYR A 79 -25.42 -1.69 -7.33
CA TYR A 79 -25.55 -0.24 -7.42
C TYR A 79 -24.94 0.44 -6.19
N GLU A 80 -25.28 -0.01 -4.98
CA GLU A 80 -24.72 0.53 -3.74
C GLU A 80 -23.20 0.31 -3.64
N VAL A 81 -22.71 -0.89 -3.98
CA VAL A 81 -21.27 -1.16 -4.03
C VAL A 81 -20.56 -0.19 -4.99
N LYS A 82 -21.12 0.06 -6.18
CA LYS A 82 -20.52 0.99 -7.15
C LYS A 82 -20.53 2.43 -6.67
N ARG A 83 -21.62 2.87 -6.05
CA ARG A 83 -21.76 4.20 -5.48
C ARG A 83 -20.63 4.44 -4.47
N ARG A 84 -20.48 3.55 -3.49
CA ARG A 84 -19.39 3.61 -2.51
C ARG A 84 -18.00 3.50 -3.16
N VAL A 85 -17.81 2.61 -4.13
CA VAL A 85 -16.51 2.49 -4.84
C VAL A 85 -16.07 3.80 -5.51
N LEU A 86 -17.02 4.63 -5.96
CA LEU A 86 -16.78 5.93 -6.59
C LEU A 86 -16.58 7.06 -5.57
N GLU A 87 -17.27 6.99 -4.43
CA GLU A 87 -17.36 8.06 -3.42
C GLU A 87 -16.29 7.95 -2.32
N GLU A 88 -15.85 6.74 -1.96
CA GLU A 88 -14.92 6.51 -0.84
C GLU A 88 -13.68 5.67 -1.21
N SER A 89 -12.64 5.77 -0.35
CA SER A 89 -11.34 5.12 -0.51
C SER A 89 -11.25 3.73 0.14
N THR A 90 -12.24 3.32 0.95
CA THR A 90 -12.29 2.01 1.64
C THR A 90 -11.91 0.85 0.73
N PRO A 91 -11.16 -0.17 1.20
CA PRO A 91 -10.83 -1.33 0.38
C PRO A 91 -12.08 -1.95 -0.27
N ILE A 92 -12.00 -2.24 -1.57
CA ILE A 92 -13.15 -2.75 -2.35
C ILE A 92 -13.74 -4.02 -1.72
N ALA A 93 -12.87 -4.89 -1.16
CA ALA A 93 -13.33 -6.08 -0.48
C ALA A 93 -14.20 -5.76 0.73
N ARG A 94 -13.77 -4.80 1.56
CA ARG A 94 -14.53 -4.34 2.73
C ARG A 94 -15.85 -3.68 2.33
N ILE A 95 -15.87 -2.86 1.27
CA ILE A 95 -17.13 -2.32 0.73
C ILE A 95 -18.06 -3.45 0.33
N TYR A 96 -17.55 -4.43 -0.43
CA TYR A 96 -18.34 -5.56 -0.90
C TYR A 96 -18.96 -6.33 0.25
N ASP A 97 -18.16 -6.68 1.27
CA ASP A 97 -18.60 -7.49 2.39
C ASP A 97 -19.61 -6.74 3.27
N GLN A 98 -19.40 -5.43 3.49
CA GLN A 98 -20.33 -4.58 4.24
C GLN A 98 -21.68 -4.45 3.51
N GLU A 99 -21.65 -4.17 2.21
CA GLU A 99 -22.88 -4.08 1.41
C GLU A 99 -23.59 -5.44 1.30
N LEU A 100 -22.84 -6.54 1.24
CA LEU A 100 -23.42 -7.88 1.16
C LEU A 100 -24.15 -8.22 2.46
N ALA A 101 -23.56 -7.88 3.60
CA ALA A 101 -24.17 -8.02 4.92
C ALA A 101 -25.41 -7.12 5.08
N ALA A 102 -25.39 -5.91 4.52
CA ALA A 102 -26.51 -4.96 4.59
C ALA A 102 -27.67 -5.29 3.64
N ALA A 103 -27.39 -5.86 2.47
CA ALA A 103 -28.36 -6.04 1.39
C ALA A 103 -29.42 -7.14 1.66
N GLN A 104 -29.25 -7.97 2.71
CA GLN A 104 -30.18 -9.04 3.08
C GLN A 104 -30.66 -9.89 1.89
N LEU A 105 -29.72 -10.27 1.03
CA LEU A 105 -30.02 -11.00 -0.21
C LEU A 105 -30.66 -12.36 0.08
N THR A 106 -31.60 -12.75 -0.78
CA THR A 106 -32.20 -14.09 -0.72
C THR A 106 -31.19 -15.18 -1.08
N LEU A 107 -31.44 -16.44 -0.65
CA LEU A 107 -30.57 -17.57 -1.00
C LEU A 107 -30.33 -17.73 -2.52
N PRO A 108 -31.36 -17.60 -3.39
CA PRO A 108 -31.15 -17.59 -4.84
C PRO A 108 -30.21 -16.47 -5.27
N ALA A 109 -30.40 -15.24 -4.80
CA ALA A 109 -29.53 -14.11 -5.14
C ALA A 109 -28.07 -14.32 -4.67
N LEU A 110 -27.87 -14.83 -3.45
CA LEU A 110 -26.54 -15.16 -2.93
C LEU A 110 -25.83 -16.21 -3.78
N SER A 111 -26.55 -17.25 -4.24
CA SER A 111 -25.96 -18.33 -5.05
C SER A 111 -25.43 -17.87 -6.41
N ILE A 112 -25.96 -16.77 -6.94
CA ILE A 112 -25.52 -16.18 -8.23
C ILE A 112 -24.75 -14.86 -8.04
N ALA A 113 -24.55 -14.42 -6.80
CA ALA A 113 -23.73 -13.24 -6.50
C ALA A 113 -22.26 -13.55 -6.83
N PRO A 114 -21.52 -12.64 -7.46
CA PRO A 114 -20.08 -12.84 -7.62
C PRO A 114 -19.41 -12.84 -6.24
N THR A 115 -18.25 -13.45 -6.13
CA THR A 115 -17.37 -13.22 -4.98
C THR A 115 -16.72 -11.85 -5.08
N SER A 116 -16.27 -11.30 -3.94
CA SER A 116 -15.51 -10.05 -3.91
C SER A 116 -14.29 -10.09 -4.84
N ARG A 117 -13.60 -11.23 -4.89
CA ARG A 117 -12.43 -11.46 -5.75
C ARG A 117 -12.77 -11.40 -7.24
N GLU A 118 -13.88 -12.02 -7.66
CA GLU A 118 -14.34 -11.98 -9.05
C GLU A 118 -14.73 -10.55 -9.48
N ALA A 119 -15.33 -9.79 -8.58
CA ALA A 119 -15.77 -8.42 -8.86
C ALA A 119 -14.65 -7.37 -8.74
N GLN A 120 -13.54 -7.72 -8.07
CA GLN A 120 -12.45 -6.80 -7.71
C GLN A 120 -11.92 -6.01 -8.91
N SER A 121 -11.59 -6.68 -10.02
CA SER A 121 -11.01 -6.00 -11.19
C SER A 121 -11.99 -4.98 -11.81
N SER A 122 -13.29 -5.28 -11.80
CA SER A 122 -14.33 -4.39 -12.33
C SER A 122 -14.48 -3.14 -11.48
N PHE A 123 -14.52 -3.30 -10.16
CA PHE A 123 -14.62 -2.18 -9.23
C PHE A 123 -13.33 -1.37 -9.14
N GLN A 124 -12.15 -1.98 -9.29
CA GLN A 124 -10.89 -1.25 -9.42
C GLN A 124 -10.89 -0.35 -10.66
N ARG A 125 -11.33 -0.88 -11.82
CA ARG A 125 -11.47 -0.06 -13.04
C ARG A 125 -12.48 1.08 -12.85
N LEU A 126 -13.53 0.86 -12.07
CA LEU A 126 -14.50 1.90 -11.75
C LEU A 126 -13.89 2.98 -10.86
N ARG A 127 -13.21 2.61 -9.78
CA ARG A 127 -12.54 3.54 -8.86
C ARG A 127 -11.49 4.40 -9.56
N ARG A 128 -10.74 3.82 -10.51
CA ARG A 128 -9.75 4.55 -11.32
C ARG A 128 -10.33 5.74 -12.09
N LYS A 129 -11.65 5.79 -12.32
CA LYS A 129 -12.30 6.95 -12.95
C LYS A 129 -12.34 8.18 -12.05
N THR A 130 -12.30 8.00 -10.73
CA THR A 130 -12.32 9.08 -9.73
C THR A 130 -10.99 9.21 -8.98
N THR A 131 -10.03 8.31 -9.20
CA THR A 131 -8.66 8.40 -8.68
C THR A 131 -7.88 9.47 -9.45
N PRO A 132 -7.28 10.47 -8.76
CA PRO A 132 -6.40 11.44 -9.39
C PRO A 132 -5.20 10.75 -10.07
N PRO A 133 -4.66 11.32 -11.16
CA PRO A 133 -3.41 10.85 -11.72
C PRO A 133 -2.29 10.97 -10.68
N LEU A 134 -1.27 10.11 -10.80
CA LEU A 134 -0.09 10.22 -9.96
C LEU A 134 0.62 11.56 -10.21
N PRO A 135 1.10 12.25 -9.16
CA PRO A 135 1.74 13.55 -9.31
C PRO A 135 3.05 13.42 -10.08
N VAL A 136 3.21 14.30 -11.07
CA VAL A 136 4.46 14.50 -11.85
C VAL A 136 5.15 15.81 -11.50
N SER A 137 4.45 16.70 -10.79
CA SER A 137 4.95 17.96 -10.24
C SER A 137 4.50 18.08 -8.78
N GLY A 138 5.01 19.09 -8.06
CA GLY A 138 4.60 19.39 -6.69
C GLY A 138 3.26 20.13 -6.59
N ASP A 139 2.72 20.54 -7.74
CA ASP A 139 1.50 21.33 -7.87
C ASP A 139 0.30 20.39 -8.03
N PHE A 140 -0.26 19.98 -6.90
CA PHE A 140 -1.47 19.17 -6.81
C PHE A 140 -2.15 19.38 -5.46
N GLU A 141 -3.45 19.14 -5.38
CA GLU A 141 -4.15 19.14 -4.09
C GLU A 141 -4.29 17.70 -3.58
N ILE A 142 -4.31 17.54 -2.25
CA ILE A 142 -4.58 16.26 -1.61
C ILE A 142 -6.06 16.23 -1.22
N PRO A 143 -6.90 15.42 -1.88
CA PRO A 143 -8.30 15.26 -1.47
C PRO A 143 -8.44 14.79 -0.02
N ASP A 144 -9.48 15.25 0.66
CA ASP A 144 -9.77 14.91 2.08
C ASP A 144 -9.73 13.41 2.38
N ARG A 145 -10.25 12.59 1.45
CA ARG A 145 -10.24 11.12 1.57
C ARG A 145 -8.85 10.47 1.62
N TYR A 146 -7.79 11.23 1.35
CA TYR A 146 -6.38 10.82 1.47
C TYR A 146 -5.66 11.53 2.61
N SER A 147 -6.20 12.63 3.14
CA SER A 147 -5.67 13.31 4.32
C SER A 147 -6.27 12.79 5.63
N GLN A 148 -7.31 11.94 5.56
CA GLN A 148 -7.98 11.36 6.72
C GLN A 148 -7.94 9.83 6.73
N THR A 149 -8.06 9.25 7.93
CA THR A 149 -8.30 7.82 8.15
C THR A 149 -9.73 7.42 7.73
N LEU A 150 -10.00 6.11 7.66
CA LEU A 150 -11.35 5.60 7.36
C LEU A 150 -12.41 6.02 8.39
N ASP A 151 -11.98 6.33 9.62
CA ASP A 151 -12.85 6.78 10.71
C ASP A 151 -12.87 8.33 10.82
N GLY A 152 -12.34 9.04 9.82
CA GLY A 152 -12.40 10.51 9.70
C GLY A 152 -11.34 11.29 10.48
N ASN A 153 -10.45 10.62 11.23
CA ASN A 153 -9.36 11.30 11.95
C ASN A 153 -8.30 11.84 10.98
N ASN A 154 -7.65 12.96 11.34
CA ASN A 154 -6.55 13.51 10.55
C ASN A 154 -5.41 12.50 10.42
N PHE A 155 -4.87 12.37 9.21
CA PHE A 155 -3.78 11.46 8.86
C PHE A 155 -2.63 12.15 8.13
N LEU A 156 -2.92 13.20 7.34
CA LEU A 156 -1.89 14.09 6.80
C LEU A 156 -1.36 14.96 7.93
N LEU A 157 -0.18 14.61 8.43
CA LEU A 157 0.49 15.30 9.53
C LEU A 157 1.13 16.60 9.06
N SER A 158 1.80 16.56 7.90
CA SER A 158 2.46 17.75 7.34
C SER A 158 2.46 17.71 5.81
N ASP A 159 2.20 18.88 5.23
CA ASP A 159 2.33 19.16 3.80
C ASP A 159 3.12 20.47 3.66
N THR A 160 4.39 20.35 3.28
CA THR A 160 5.32 21.48 3.27
C THR A 160 6.23 21.44 2.05
N THR A 161 7.08 22.45 1.92
CA THR A 161 8.10 22.53 0.88
C THR A 161 9.48 22.72 1.48
N VAL A 162 10.40 21.80 1.18
CA VAL A 162 11.81 21.85 1.56
C VAL A 162 12.63 22.11 0.30
N ARG A 163 13.30 23.27 0.22
CA ARG A 163 14.04 23.73 -0.98
C ARG A 163 13.24 23.62 -2.28
N ASN A 164 12.03 24.19 -2.29
CA ASN A 164 11.13 24.18 -3.45
C ASN A 164 10.68 22.79 -3.91
N LYS A 165 10.89 21.75 -3.10
CA LYS A 165 10.31 20.43 -3.34
C LYS A 165 9.37 20.03 -2.20
N ARG A 166 8.18 19.57 -2.56
CA ARG A 166 7.15 19.23 -1.58
C ARG A 166 7.54 17.99 -0.78
N VAL A 167 7.21 17.98 0.51
CA VAL A 167 7.37 16.86 1.43
C VAL A 167 6.02 16.63 2.09
N LEU A 168 5.55 15.37 2.04
CA LEU A 168 4.30 14.96 2.68
C LEU A 168 4.63 13.98 3.79
N VAL A 169 4.01 14.15 4.97
CA VAL A 169 4.17 13.26 6.12
C VAL A 169 2.80 12.86 6.61
N PHE A 170 2.61 11.56 6.82
CA PHE A 170 1.37 10.95 7.25
C PHE A 170 1.59 10.17 8.54
N ALA A 171 0.77 10.45 9.55
CA ALA A 171 0.68 9.72 10.80
C ALA A 171 -0.60 10.11 11.53
N THR A 172 -1.14 9.21 12.33
CA THR A 172 -2.19 9.54 13.30
C THR A 172 -1.59 9.84 14.68
N GLY A 173 -2.30 10.59 15.52
CA GLY A 173 -1.87 10.84 16.90
C GLY A 173 -1.65 9.55 17.70
N LEU A 174 -2.48 8.51 17.49
CA LEU A 174 -2.29 7.20 18.12
C LEU A 174 -1.00 6.52 17.67
N GLN A 175 -0.70 6.54 16.37
CA GLN A 175 0.55 5.98 15.84
C GLN A 175 1.77 6.73 16.38
N LEU A 176 1.71 8.06 16.47
CA LEU A 176 2.79 8.88 17.04
C LEU A 176 3.02 8.56 18.52
N ALA A 177 1.95 8.44 19.31
CA ALA A 177 2.05 8.09 20.72
C ALA A 177 2.72 6.72 20.94
N ILE A 178 2.33 5.70 20.15
CA ILE A 178 2.96 4.38 20.19
C ILE A 178 4.43 4.46 19.75
N PHE A 179 4.70 5.22 18.69
CA PHE A 179 6.04 5.35 18.12
C PHE A 179 7.04 6.01 19.07
N PHE A 180 6.67 7.13 19.71
CA PHE A 180 7.54 7.86 20.63
C PHE A 180 7.82 7.12 21.94
N GLN A 181 6.96 6.17 22.33
CA GLN A 181 7.19 5.30 23.48
C GLN A 181 8.05 4.06 23.16
N SER A 182 8.34 3.81 21.88
CA SER A 182 9.12 2.64 21.48
C SER A 182 10.62 2.84 21.74
N SER A 183 11.24 1.87 22.42
CA SER A 183 12.69 1.84 22.62
C SER A 183 13.46 1.49 21.34
N HIS A 184 12.86 0.74 20.42
CA HIS A 184 13.47 0.37 19.15
C HIS A 184 12.58 0.79 17.99
N ILE A 185 13.14 1.59 17.09
CA ILE A 185 12.47 2.00 15.85
C ILE A 185 13.26 1.56 14.62
N PHE A 186 12.53 1.40 13.52
CA PHE A 186 13.06 1.01 12.22
C PHE A 186 12.72 2.08 11.19
N MET A 187 13.69 2.44 10.35
CA MET A 187 13.54 3.44 9.30
C MET A 187 13.90 2.81 7.97
N ASP A 188 13.06 2.97 6.95
CA ASP A 188 13.26 2.33 5.66
C ASP A 188 12.76 3.19 4.49
N GLY A 189 13.52 3.21 3.40
CA GLY A 189 13.20 3.93 2.17
C GLY A 189 12.85 2.96 1.03
N THR A 190 11.64 3.09 0.48
CA THR A 190 11.16 2.28 -0.66
C THR A 190 11.01 3.12 -1.93
N PHE A 191 11.48 2.60 -3.06
CA PHE A 191 11.53 3.32 -4.35
C PHE A 191 10.49 2.85 -5.37
N THR A 192 10.18 1.55 -5.39
CA THR A 192 9.38 0.92 -6.45
C THR A 192 7.92 1.38 -6.50
N VAL A 193 7.39 1.82 -5.36
CA VAL A 193 6.00 2.29 -5.21
C VAL A 193 5.88 3.81 -5.18
N CYS A 194 6.99 4.53 -5.40
CA CYS A 194 7.05 5.97 -5.25
C CYS A 194 6.35 6.69 -6.43
N PRO A 195 5.48 7.69 -6.17
CA PRO A 195 4.91 8.51 -7.23
C PRO A 195 6.00 9.27 -8.00
N PRO A 196 5.83 9.54 -9.31
CA PRO A 196 6.88 10.10 -10.16
C PRO A 196 7.54 11.40 -9.69
N TYR A 197 6.80 12.25 -8.96
CA TYR A 197 7.35 13.50 -8.41
C TYR A 197 8.30 13.30 -7.21
N PHE A 198 8.14 12.22 -6.45
CA PHE A 198 8.94 11.94 -5.25
C PHE A 198 10.05 10.95 -5.56
N ASP A 199 11.17 11.06 -4.85
CA ASP A 199 12.31 10.16 -5.05
C ASP A 199 12.17 8.87 -4.23
N GLN A 200 11.43 8.91 -3.11
CA GLN A 200 11.19 7.77 -2.24
C GLN A 200 9.94 7.89 -1.36
N VAL A 201 9.43 6.73 -0.94
CA VAL A 201 8.55 6.59 0.22
C VAL A 201 9.40 6.19 1.41
N PHE A 202 9.50 7.07 2.40
CA PHE A 202 10.21 6.80 3.65
C PHE A 202 9.22 6.39 4.74
N THR A 203 9.55 5.35 5.49
CA THR A 203 8.65 4.77 6.49
C THR A 203 9.37 4.56 7.80
N MET A 204 8.66 4.81 8.90
CA MET A 204 9.17 4.59 10.25
C MET A 204 8.23 3.66 10.99
N HIS A 205 8.81 2.61 11.54
CA HIS A 205 8.09 1.54 12.20
C HIS A 205 8.57 1.40 13.65
N CYS A 206 7.69 0.92 14.51
CA CYS A 206 8.04 0.41 15.83
C CYS A 206 7.51 -1.01 16.01
N ILE A 207 7.98 -1.70 17.04
CA ILE A 207 7.40 -2.96 17.46
C ILE A 207 6.37 -2.70 18.54
N HIS A 208 5.16 -3.16 18.31
CA HIS A 208 4.06 -3.08 19.27
C HIS A 208 3.33 -4.43 19.29
N HIS A 209 3.21 -5.04 20.47
CA HIS A 209 2.68 -6.41 20.65
C HIS A 209 3.32 -7.44 19.69
N ASP A 210 4.65 -7.46 19.64
CA ASP A 210 5.46 -8.37 18.79
C ASP A 210 5.23 -8.24 17.28
N GLN A 211 4.58 -7.17 16.83
CA GLN A 211 4.38 -6.86 15.42
C GLN A 211 5.03 -5.53 15.08
N ALA A 212 5.67 -5.44 13.89
CA ALA A 212 6.07 -4.15 13.38
C ALA A 212 4.87 -3.44 12.76
N ILE A 213 4.69 -2.19 13.17
CA ILE A 213 3.59 -1.34 12.75
C ILE A 213 4.18 -0.10 12.06
N PRO A 214 3.78 0.21 10.81
CA PRO A 214 4.11 1.48 10.19
C PRO A 214 3.40 2.59 10.95
N CYS A 215 4.19 3.50 11.52
CA CYS A 215 3.66 4.60 12.32
C CYS A 215 3.68 5.91 11.54
N ILE A 216 4.75 6.13 10.77
CA ILE A 216 4.94 7.33 9.97
C ILE A 216 5.28 6.92 8.55
N ILE A 217 4.63 7.55 7.59
CA ILE A 217 4.90 7.40 6.15
C ILE A 217 5.16 8.79 5.58
N ALA A 218 6.27 8.97 4.88
CA ALA A 218 6.64 10.25 4.27
C ALA A 218 6.97 10.09 2.79
N LEU A 219 6.48 11.00 1.96
CA LEU A 219 6.86 11.11 0.56
C LEU A 219 7.95 12.17 0.44
N LEU A 220 9.17 11.73 0.11
CA LEU A 220 10.35 12.58 0.14
C LEU A 220 10.87 12.85 -1.28
N PRO A 221 11.23 14.10 -1.60
CA PRO A 221 11.71 14.49 -2.92
C PRO A 221 13.24 14.38 -3.06
N GLY A 222 13.86 13.62 -2.15
CA GLY A 222 15.30 13.42 -2.07
C GLY A 222 15.73 12.67 -0.82
N ARG A 223 17.03 12.39 -0.77
CA ARG A 223 17.74 11.55 0.22
C ARG A 223 18.83 12.29 0.98
N SER A 224 18.70 13.62 1.06
CA SER A 224 19.71 14.43 1.73
C SER A 224 19.51 14.41 3.24
N ALA A 225 20.60 14.48 4.00
CA ALA A 225 20.55 14.57 5.46
C ALA A 225 19.66 15.72 5.97
N MET A 226 19.53 16.80 5.20
CA MET A 226 18.67 17.93 5.54
C MET A 226 17.18 17.63 5.39
N ILE A 227 16.78 16.79 4.42
CA ILE A 227 15.38 16.35 4.30
C ILE A 227 15.00 15.47 5.51
N TYR A 228 15.87 14.53 5.90
CA TYR A 228 15.63 13.73 7.10
C TYR A 228 15.63 14.56 8.39
N GLN A 229 16.53 15.55 8.48
CA GLN A 229 16.53 16.46 9.63
C GLN A 229 15.19 17.19 9.75
N TYR A 230 14.62 17.67 8.64
CA TYR A 230 13.30 18.28 8.66
C TYR A 230 12.23 17.32 9.22
N ILE A 231 12.22 16.06 8.80
CA ILE A 231 11.30 15.05 9.34
C ILE A 231 11.51 14.85 10.84
N PHE A 232 12.76 14.75 11.29
CA PHE A 232 13.06 14.57 12.71
C PHE A 232 12.67 15.78 13.56
N ASP A 233 12.91 17.01 13.06
CA ASP A 233 12.51 18.25 13.75
C ASP A 233 10.98 18.36 13.84
N LEU A 234 10.26 17.99 12.78
CA LEU A 234 8.79 17.90 12.79
C LEU A 234 8.32 16.94 13.88
N LEU A 235 8.85 15.72 13.90
CA LEU A 235 8.46 14.68 14.86
C LEU A 235 8.83 15.06 16.31
N ASP A 236 9.93 15.78 16.52
CA ASP A 236 10.32 16.25 17.84
C ASP A 236 9.34 17.31 18.38
N ASN A 237 8.75 18.13 17.51
CA ASN A 237 7.67 19.05 17.88
C ASN A 237 6.38 18.30 18.19
N GLU A 238 5.99 17.33 17.35
CA GLU A 238 4.81 16.49 17.61
C GLU A 238 4.93 15.71 18.93
N ALA A 239 6.12 15.22 19.27
CA ALA A 239 6.37 14.57 20.54
C ALA A 239 6.11 15.53 21.72
N LYS A 240 6.59 16.78 21.62
CA LYS A 240 6.39 17.81 22.66
C LYS A 240 4.93 18.16 22.85
N GLU A 241 4.17 18.31 21.77
CA GLU A 241 2.72 18.57 21.82
C GLU A 241 1.96 17.42 22.52
N LEU A 242 2.44 16.18 22.37
CA LEU A 242 1.90 15.01 23.08
C LEU A 242 2.44 14.84 24.51
N GLY A 243 3.33 15.71 24.99
CA GLY A 243 3.99 15.57 26.28
C GLY A 243 4.95 14.38 26.36
N LEU A 244 5.47 13.94 25.21
CA LEU A 244 6.40 12.81 25.05
C LEU A 244 7.77 13.31 24.56
N THR A 245 8.75 12.40 24.52
CA THR A 245 10.09 12.67 23.99
C THR A 245 10.38 11.76 22.81
N PHE A 246 10.89 12.31 21.71
CA PHE A 246 11.36 11.50 20.61
C PHE A 246 12.83 11.10 20.81
N GLY A 247 13.06 10.00 21.53
CA GLY A 247 14.40 9.56 21.90
C GLY A 247 14.50 8.04 22.05
N PRO A 248 14.48 7.27 20.96
CA PRO A 248 14.57 5.81 21.02
C PRO A 248 15.95 5.35 21.52
N ASP A 249 16.03 4.20 22.19
CA ASP A 249 17.31 3.61 22.60
C ASP A 249 18.09 3.06 21.40
N THR A 250 17.37 2.45 20.45
CA THR A 250 17.95 1.81 19.26
C THR A 250 17.21 2.23 18.00
N ILE A 251 17.98 2.55 16.97
CA ILE A 251 17.48 2.89 15.64
C ILE A 251 18.09 1.89 14.66
N THR A 252 17.25 1.23 13.86
CA THR A 252 17.70 0.40 12.75
C THR A 252 17.32 1.03 11.41
N SER A 253 18.28 1.21 10.51
CA SER A 253 18.01 1.74 9.17
C SER A 253 18.80 1.01 8.09
N ASP A 254 18.51 1.32 6.83
CA ASP A 254 19.42 1.02 5.74
C ASP A 254 20.74 1.82 5.84
N PHE A 255 21.64 1.60 4.88
CA PHE A 255 22.96 2.21 4.83
C PHE A 255 23.00 3.52 4.05
N GLU A 256 21.89 4.26 4.02
CA GLU A 256 21.84 5.51 3.27
C GLU A 256 22.66 6.62 3.95
N PRO A 257 23.65 7.24 3.27
CA PRO A 257 24.53 8.23 3.89
C PRO A 257 23.80 9.46 4.45
N GLY A 258 22.76 9.92 3.75
CA GLY A 258 21.94 11.04 4.19
C GLY A 258 21.23 10.76 5.50
N LEU A 259 20.60 9.58 5.59
CA LEU A 259 19.91 9.11 6.78
C LEU A 259 20.87 8.88 7.96
N ILE A 260 21.99 8.19 7.74
CA ILE A 260 23.03 7.97 8.77
C ILE A 260 23.51 9.31 9.34
N LYS A 261 23.78 10.29 8.47
CA LYS A 261 24.24 11.62 8.90
C LYS A 261 23.18 12.36 9.73
N ALA A 262 21.91 12.27 9.34
CA ALA A 262 20.82 12.88 10.09
C ALA A 262 20.60 12.21 11.45
N ILE A 263 20.61 10.88 11.50
CA ILE A 263 20.47 10.11 12.75
C ILE A 263 21.56 10.49 13.74
N LYS A 264 22.83 10.51 13.29
CA LYS A 264 23.97 10.88 14.15
C LYS A 264 23.87 12.30 14.71
N ARG A 265 23.24 13.22 13.96
CA ARG A 265 23.06 14.62 14.36
C ARG A 265 21.93 14.81 15.37
N GLN A 266 20.86 14.03 15.27
CA GLN A 266 19.69 14.16 16.14
C GLN A 266 19.84 13.28 17.40
N PHE A 267 20.26 12.03 17.23
CA PHE A 267 20.16 10.97 18.23
C PHE A 267 21.53 10.55 18.77
N HIS A 268 22.20 11.46 19.46
CA HIS A 268 23.57 11.24 19.97
C HIS A 268 23.68 10.08 20.98
N ASN A 269 22.60 9.82 21.73
CA ASN A 269 22.56 8.78 22.76
C ASN A 269 21.99 7.45 22.26
N SER A 270 21.37 7.44 21.08
CA SER A 270 20.75 6.24 20.54
C SER A 270 21.79 5.36 19.85
N ARG A 271 21.63 4.05 20.00
CA ARG A 271 22.41 3.07 19.24
C ARG A 271 21.88 2.97 17.81
N HIS A 272 22.66 3.45 16.84
CA HIS A 272 22.35 3.27 15.43
C HIS A 272 22.91 1.93 14.91
N LEU A 273 22.02 1.11 14.35
CA LEU A 273 22.32 -0.17 13.73
C LEU A 273 21.90 -0.16 12.25
N GLY A 274 22.77 -0.64 11.38
CA GLY A 274 22.45 -0.95 10.01
C GLY A 274 21.65 -2.25 9.92
N CYS A 275 20.71 -2.31 8.99
CA CYS A 275 19.87 -3.48 8.78
C CYS A 275 20.67 -4.65 8.18
N TYR A 276 20.71 -5.79 8.87
CA TYR A 276 21.43 -6.98 8.41
C TYR A 276 20.89 -7.51 7.07
N PHE A 277 19.57 -7.43 6.86
CA PHE A 277 18.97 -7.81 5.57
C PHE A 277 19.55 -6.98 4.43
N HIS A 278 19.58 -5.66 4.57
CA HIS A 278 20.17 -4.76 3.57
C HIS A 278 21.67 -4.99 3.38
N HIS A 279 22.41 -5.36 4.43
CA HIS A 279 23.82 -5.79 4.31
C HIS A 279 23.94 -7.03 3.42
N THR A 280 23.25 -8.12 3.75
CA THR A 280 23.30 -9.36 2.97
C THR A 280 22.83 -9.17 1.54
N GLN A 281 21.80 -8.35 1.33
CA GLN A 281 21.28 -8.01 0.01
C GLN A 281 22.31 -7.21 -0.81
N SER A 282 23.04 -6.29 -0.18
CA SER A 282 24.10 -5.51 -0.85
C SER A 282 25.26 -6.40 -1.29
N VAL A 283 25.69 -7.34 -0.44
CA VAL A 283 26.71 -8.34 -0.80
C VAL A 283 26.21 -9.20 -1.96
N TYR A 284 24.96 -9.66 -1.93
CA TYR A 284 24.39 -10.46 -3.02
C TYR A 284 24.25 -9.67 -4.34
N LYS A 285 23.78 -8.42 -4.29
CA LYS A 285 23.75 -7.51 -5.44
C LYS A 285 25.15 -7.31 -6.03
N LYS A 286 26.19 -7.22 -5.18
CA LYS A 286 27.57 -7.15 -5.66
C LYS A 286 27.99 -8.42 -6.39
N ILE A 287 27.72 -9.60 -5.83
CA ILE A 287 27.96 -10.91 -6.49
C ILE A 287 27.29 -10.94 -7.88
N GLN A 288 26.05 -10.45 -7.98
CA GLN A 288 25.35 -10.37 -9.26
C GLN A 288 26.04 -9.43 -10.25
N SER A 289 26.44 -8.23 -9.81
CA SER A 289 27.12 -7.24 -10.64
C SER A 289 28.49 -7.70 -11.15
N LEU A 290 29.16 -8.58 -10.41
CA LEU A 290 30.44 -9.18 -10.78
C LEU A 290 30.29 -10.38 -11.73
N GLY A 291 29.06 -10.75 -12.11
CA GLY A 291 28.79 -11.92 -12.96
C GLY A 291 28.91 -13.27 -12.24
N LEU A 292 29.10 -13.27 -10.92
CA LEU A 292 29.36 -14.47 -10.11
C LEU A 292 28.10 -15.26 -9.72
N SER A 293 26.93 -14.87 -10.25
CA SER A 293 25.63 -15.47 -9.89
C SER A 293 25.55 -16.97 -10.16
N SER A 294 26.14 -17.45 -11.26
CA SER A 294 26.13 -18.88 -11.61
C SER A 294 27.03 -19.68 -10.66
N GLN A 295 28.24 -19.19 -10.41
CA GLN A 295 29.19 -19.81 -9.49
C GLN A 295 28.62 -19.84 -8.07
N TYR A 296 28.06 -18.73 -7.57
CA TYR A 296 27.39 -18.72 -6.26
C TYR A 296 26.28 -19.78 -6.10
N LYS A 297 25.60 -20.16 -7.20
CA LYS A 297 24.55 -21.18 -7.16
C LYS A 297 25.10 -22.61 -7.23
N ASN A 298 26.12 -22.83 -8.05
CA ASN A 298 26.55 -24.16 -8.47
C ASN A 298 27.87 -24.62 -7.83
N ASP A 299 28.67 -23.69 -7.30
CA ASP A 299 29.95 -23.96 -6.64
C ASP A 299 29.79 -23.83 -5.12
N GLU A 300 30.03 -24.93 -4.41
CA GLU A 300 29.87 -24.99 -2.97
C GLU A 300 30.89 -24.14 -2.21
N GLU A 301 32.14 -24.09 -2.68
CA GLU A 301 33.22 -23.37 -2.04
C GLU A 301 33.00 -21.86 -2.14
N VAL A 302 32.65 -21.38 -3.34
CA VAL A 302 32.29 -19.97 -3.60
C VAL A 302 31.09 -19.56 -2.76
N ARG A 303 30.03 -20.39 -2.75
CA ARG A 303 28.81 -20.12 -1.96
C ARG A 303 29.10 -20.10 -0.47
N SER A 304 29.95 -20.99 0.03
CA SER A 304 30.35 -21.08 1.43
C SER A 304 31.08 -19.82 1.87
N HIS A 305 32.11 -19.39 1.11
CA HIS A 305 32.86 -18.17 1.43
C HIS A 305 32.01 -16.90 1.36
N ALA A 306 31.17 -16.77 0.33
CA ALA A 306 30.23 -15.65 0.22
C ALA A 306 29.25 -15.60 1.42
N ARG A 307 28.78 -16.75 1.91
CA ARG A 307 27.91 -16.82 3.10
C ARG A 307 28.65 -16.52 4.39
N LYS A 308 29.89 -16.99 4.55
CA LYS A 308 30.74 -16.63 5.69
C LYS A 308 31.00 -15.13 5.73
N LEU A 309 31.25 -14.52 4.58
CA LEU A 309 31.39 -13.06 4.45
C LEU A 309 30.12 -12.33 4.88
N MET A 310 28.94 -12.79 4.45
CA MET A 310 27.65 -12.28 4.93
C MET A 310 27.42 -12.47 6.43
N ALA A 311 28.09 -13.44 7.07
CA ALA A 311 27.95 -13.74 8.49
C ALA A 311 28.92 -12.97 9.41
N VAL A 312 29.93 -12.28 8.86
CA VAL A 312 30.86 -11.43 9.63
C VAL A 312 30.15 -10.47 10.62
N PRO A 313 29.05 -9.78 10.26
CA PRO A 313 28.31 -8.91 11.16
C PRO A 313 27.73 -9.60 12.42
N LEU A 314 27.59 -10.93 12.40
CA LEU A 314 26.99 -11.72 13.48
C LEU A 314 27.99 -12.08 14.58
N LEU A 315 29.29 -11.95 14.29
CA LEU A 315 30.35 -12.26 15.24
C LEU A 315 30.49 -11.17 16.30
N PRO A 316 30.99 -11.51 17.51
CA PRO A 316 31.39 -10.50 18.48
C PRO A 316 32.27 -9.43 17.83
N LEU A 317 32.06 -8.17 18.18
CA LEU A 317 32.69 -7.01 17.52
C LEU A 317 34.22 -7.16 17.43
N GLU A 318 34.83 -7.63 18.52
CA GLU A 318 36.27 -7.87 18.65
C GLU A 318 36.81 -8.99 17.74
N LYS A 319 35.95 -9.86 17.21
CA LYS A 319 36.32 -10.96 16.31
C LYS A 319 36.10 -10.65 14.83
N MET A 320 35.45 -9.52 14.50
CA MET A 320 35.08 -9.22 13.11
C MET A 320 36.30 -9.04 12.20
N ASN A 321 37.31 -8.27 12.62
CA ASN A 321 38.52 -8.05 11.83
C ASN A 321 39.28 -9.36 11.61
N LEU A 322 39.55 -10.11 12.69
CA LEU A 322 40.23 -11.39 12.62
C LEU A 322 39.51 -12.39 11.71
N ALA A 323 38.18 -12.45 11.79
CA ALA A 323 37.39 -13.32 10.93
C ALA A 323 37.44 -12.87 9.46
N PHE A 324 37.43 -11.56 9.19
CA PHE A 324 37.55 -11.03 7.84
C PHE A 324 38.93 -11.33 7.25
N GLU A 325 40.01 -11.08 7.99
CA GLU A 325 41.40 -11.41 7.60
C GLU A 325 41.53 -12.91 7.26
N TYR A 326 41.01 -13.79 8.11
CA TYR A 326 41.00 -15.23 7.84
C TYR A 326 40.25 -15.57 6.53
N LEU A 327 39.15 -14.89 6.22
CA LEU A 327 38.42 -15.12 4.98
C LEU A 327 39.19 -14.58 3.77
N VAL A 328 39.90 -13.45 3.91
CA VAL A 328 40.79 -12.91 2.86
C VAL A 328 41.91 -13.90 2.53
N ASP A 329 42.49 -14.57 3.52
CA ASP A 329 43.59 -15.53 3.27
C ASP A 329 43.12 -16.84 2.62
N ASN A 330 41.83 -17.18 2.70
CA ASN A 330 41.31 -18.51 2.35
C ASN A 330 40.24 -18.50 1.25
N HIS A 331 39.87 -17.35 0.69
CA HIS A 331 38.82 -17.28 -0.34
C HIS A 331 39.32 -17.77 -1.72
N PRO A 332 38.42 -18.34 -2.55
CA PRO A 332 38.73 -18.64 -3.94
C PRO A 332 39.08 -17.38 -4.72
N ALA A 333 40.10 -17.44 -5.60
CA ALA A 333 40.58 -16.30 -6.38
C ALA A 333 39.48 -15.62 -7.24
N CYS A 334 38.43 -16.35 -7.63
CA CYS A 334 37.30 -15.76 -8.35
C CYS A 334 36.49 -14.75 -7.49
N LEU A 335 36.66 -14.76 -6.16
CA LEU A 335 36.03 -13.85 -5.22
C LEU A 335 36.89 -12.62 -4.86
N ASP A 336 38.12 -12.47 -5.36
CA ASP A 336 38.97 -11.29 -5.08
C ASP A 336 38.20 -9.96 -5.29
N PRO A 337 37.45 -9.76 -6.39
CA PRO A 337 36.72 -8.51 -6.60
C PRO A 337 35.60 -8.27 -5.59
N LEU A 338 35.03 -9.33 -5.00
CA LEU A 338 34.03 -9.24 -3.95
C LEU A 338 34.67 -8.85 -2.62
N PHE A 339 35.79 -9.46 -2.26
CA PHE A 339 36.52 -9.16 -1.02
C PHE A 339 37.12 -7.76 -1.02
N ASN A 340 37.72 -7.31 -2.13
CA ASN A 340 38.21 -5.94 -2.29
C ASN A 340 37.09 -4.89 -2.12
N TYR A 341 35.90 -5.18 -2.68
CA TYR A 341 34.72 -4.34 -2.45
C TYR A 341 34.30 -4.36 -0.98
N TYR A 342 34.31 -5.54 -0.36
CA TYR A 342 33.85 -5.68 1.00
C TYR A 342 34.75 -4.95 1.99
N GLU A 343 36.07 -5.07 1.83
CA GLU A 343 37.07 -4.35 2.63
C GLU A 343 36.87 -2.83 2.52
N SER A 344 36.96 -2.29 1.30
CA SER A 344 36.87 -0.85 1.07
C SER A 344 35.56 -0.23 1.55
N PHE A 345 34.42 -0.89 1.31
CA PHE A 345 33.12 -0.33 1.67
C PHE A 345 32.70 -0.65 3.10
N TRP A 346 32.75 -1.91 3.53
CA TRP A 346 32.21 -2.34 4.82
C TRP A 346 33.21 -2.23 5.96
N MET A 347 34.46 -2.61 5.73
CA MET A 347 35.49 -2.62 6.79
C MET A 347 36.10 -1.24 7.00
N GLU A 348 36.39 -0.50 5.92
CA GLU A 348 37.10 0.78 5.99
C GLU A 348 36.16 2.00 6.06
N SER A 349 35.15 2.04 5.18
CA SER A 349 34.31 3.25 5.03
C SER A 349 33.20 3.40 6.08
N LEU A 350 32.88 2.33 6.82
CA LEU A 350 31.79 2.31 7.80
C LEU A 350 32.28 1.87 9.18
N PRO A 351 31.86 2.52 10.29
CA PRO A 351 32.20 2.04 11.63
C PRO A 351 31.63 0.64 11.87
N LEU A 352 32.47 -0.31 12.30
CA LEU A 352 32.04 -1.70 12.57
C LEU A 352 30.82 -1.79 13.50
N LYS A 353 30.76 -0.93 14.53
CA LYS A 353 29.63 -0.85 15.46
C LYS A 353 28.28 -0.56 14.79
N LEU A 354 28.28 0.13 13.65
CA LEU A 354 27.08 0.46 12.90
C LEU A 354 26.46 -0.80 12.32
N TRP A 355 27.26 -1.70 11.74
CA TRP A 355 26.73 -2.88 11.04
C TRP A 355 26.94 -4.19 11.82
N ASN A 356 27.57 -4.16 13.00
CA ASN A 356 27.63 -5.30 13.90
C ASN A 356 26.28 -5.55 14.57
N VAL A 357 25.72 -6.72 14.31
CA VAL A 357 24.42 -7.18 14.83
C VAL A 357 24.57 -8.39 15.77
N SER A 358 25.76 -8.55 16.35
CA SER A 358 26.00 -9.55 17.39
C SER A 358 25.11 -9.28 18.60
N ASN A 359 24.48 -10.33 19.12
CA ASN A 359 23.56 -10.28 20.27
C ASN A 359 22.31 -9.37 20.09
N ILE A 360 22.01 -8.90 18.89
CA ILE A 360 20.78 -8.15 18.60
C ILE A 360 19.63 -9.15 18.38
N LYS A 361 18.51 -8.98 19.11
CA LYS A 361 17.34 -9.87 18.97
C LYS A 361 16.61 -9.66 17.63
N ILE A 362 16.42 -8.41 17.21
CA ILE A 362 15.75 -8.06 15.95
C ILE A 362 16.80 -7.57 14.95
N LYS A 363 17.25 -8.48 14.08
CA LYS A 363 18.36 -8.24 13.14
C LYS A 363 17.87 -7.79 11.76
N THR A 364 16.60 -8.01 11.44
CA THR A 364 16.05 -7.85 10.08
C THR A 364 14.83 -6.96 10.08
N ASN A 365 14.70 -6.11 9.06
CA ASN A 365 13.48 -5.36 8.76
C ASN A 365 12.37 -6.24 8.13
N ASN A 366 12.49 -7.58 8.08
CA ASN A 366 11.44 -8.48 7.55
C ASN A 366 10.05 -8.24 8.15
N ILE A 367 9.97 -7.73 9.39
CA ILE A 367 8.70 -7.39 10.04
C ILE A 367 8.07 -6.11 9.44
N ALA A 368 8.89 -5.19 8.90
CA ALA A 368 8.47 -3.98 8.19
C ALA A 368 8.26 -4.21 6.68
N GLU A 369 9.13 -4.99 6.03
CA GLU A 369 9.14 -5.15 4.57
C GLU A 369 8.01 -6.06 4.04
N GLY A 370 7.53 -7.02 4.83
CA GLY A 370 6.43 -7.92 4.43
C GLY A 370 5.07 -7.24 4.21
N LYS A 371 4.96 -5.92 4.45
CA LYS A 371 3.72 -5.14 4.31
C LYS A 371 3.70 -4.18 3.11
N LEU A 372 4.83 -3.95 2.44
CA LEU A 372 4.95 -2.96 1.34
C LEU A 372 5.52 -3.54 0.02
N SER A 373 5.88 -4.83 -0.01
CA SER A 373 6.31 -5.55 -1.22
C SER A 373 5.14 -6.07 -2.06
#